data_AF-A0A0J9W3S2-F1
#
_entry.id   AF-A0A0J9W3S2-F1
#
_cell.length_a   1.000
_cell.length_b   1.000
_cell.length_c   1.000
_cell.angle_alpha   90.00
_cell.angle_beta   90.00
_cell.angle_gamma   90.00
#
_symmetry.space_group_name_H-M   'P 1'
#
loop_
_entity.id
_entity.type
_entity.pdbx_description
1 polymer ?
#
loop_
_entity_poly.entity_id
_entity_poly.type
_entity_poly.pdbx_seq_one_letter_code
_entity_poly.pdbx_strand_id
1 'polypeptide(L)'
;MIITNLQKFKVIFTYVNKFPEFRTIISDKKITHDNSDKTKCKSFKDEELKAYNDPSNSFIDTCRKIAEHHQDIINEAKSSQISLCKYVNYWIYDTLQLMPEFFHNKLLNKFYEKIDKLKFCKPYGNSIDKRTYEELKELYNMYEPYIKFKKTSSKNGDGSCEDAENFFELYEQYAGRCKSKHNNYFCWELTKFGVDYEQHMTKATKCTDKMKRLTPIGNDIVSFVSVRLVVMSLMAFVFLFLFNVSNKTVLNIF
;
A
#
# COMPACT_ATOMS: atom_id res chain seq x y z
N MET A 1 0.67 -19.22 -17.70
CA MET A 1 -0.29 -18.99 -16.61
C MET A 1 -1.01 -17.68 -16.89
N ILE A 2 -2.26 -17.74 -17.36
CA ILE A 2 -3.03 -16.55 -17.75
C ILE A 2 -3.57 -15.91 -16.47
N ILE A 3 -2.87 -14.89 -15.97
CA ILE A 3 -3.42 -14.01 -14.94
C ILE A 3 -4.53 -13.22 -15.63
N THR A 4 -5.79 -13.50 -15.32
CA THR A 4 -6.94 -12.78 -15.86
C THR A 4 -6.87 -11.30 -15.42
N ASN A 5 -7.43 -10.39 -16.22
CA ASN A 5 -7.46 -8.95 -15.90
C ASN A 5 -8.01 -8.66 -14.49
N LEU A 6 -8.98 -9.46 -14.02
CA LEU A 6 -9.50 -9.43 -12.65
C LEU A 6 -8.40 -9.67 -11.60
N GLN A 7 -7.56 -10.69 -11.77
CA GLN A 7 -6.48 -11.00 -10.85
C GLN A 7 -5.37 -9.93 -10.87
N LYS A 8 -5.18 -9.23 -12.00
CA LYS A 8 -4.25 -8.08 -12.10
C LYS A 8 -4.74 -6.87 -11.30
N PHE A 9 -6.03 -6.52 -11.38
CA PHE A 9 -6.61 -5.42 -10.60
C PHE A 9 -6.64 -5.71 -9.08
N LYS A 10 -6.90 -6.97 -8.69
CA LYS A 10 -6.82 -7.40 -7.27
C LYS A 10 -5.46 -7.11 -6.62
N VAL A 11 -4.38 -7.20 -7.39
CA VAL A 11 -3.02 -7.07 -6.90
C VAL A 11 -2.64 -5.59 -6.70
N ILE A 12 -3.22 -4.64 -7.45
CA ILE A 12 -2.80 -3.23 -7.39
C ILE A 12 -3.17 -2.58 -6.05
N PHE A 13 -4.38 -2.85 -5.53
CA PHE A 13 -4.89 -2.23 -4.31
C PHE A 13 -4.30 -2.82 -3.02
N THR A 14 -3.82 -4.06 -3.05
CA THR A 14 -3.15 -4.65 -1.88
C THR A 14 -1.90 -3.86 -1.50
N TYR A 15 -1.70 -3.67 -0.18
CA TYR A 15 -0.63 -2.90 0.44
C TYR A 15 -0.75 -1.37 0.32
N VAL A 16 -1.87 -0.82 -0.14
CA VAL A 16 -2.07 0.64 -0.16
C VAL A 16 -1.99 1.27 1.24
N ASN A 17 -2.30 0.52 2.30
CA ASN A 17 -2.02 0.94 3.68
C ASN A 17 -0.54 1.19 3.96
N LYS A 18 0.38 0.63 3.20
CA LYS A 18 1.82 0.86 3.43
C LYS A 18 2.33 2.12 2.73
N PHE A 19 1.54 2.75 1.86
CA PHE A 19 2.02 3.86 1.04
C PHE A 19 2.40 5.10 1.85
N PRO A 20 1.61 5.57 2.85
CA PRO A 20 2.04 6.72 3.67
C PRO A 20 3.28 6.43 4.52
N GLU A 21 3.41 5.21 5.03
CA GLU A 21 4.59 4.76 5.77
C GLU A 21 5.83 4.77 4.87
N PHE A 22 5.75 4.24 3.64
CA PHE A 22 6.83 4.33 2.67
C PHE A 22 7.18 5.77 2.33
N ARG A 23 6.18 6.63 2.08
CA ARG A 23 6.43 8.06 1.78
C ARG A 23 7.19 8.74 2.91
N THR A 24 6.82 8.48 4.16
CA THR A 24 7.48 9.03 5.34
C THR A 24 8.93 8.54 5.43
N ILE A 25 9.13 7.21 5.41
CA ILE A 25 10.46 6.60 5.51
C ILE A 25 11.38 7.10 4.38
N ILE A 26 10.88 7.14 3.14
CA ILE A 26 11.63 7.65 1.99
C ILE A 26 11.98 9.12 2.18
N SER A 27 11.07 9.95 2.69
CA SER A 27 11.35 11.37 2.91
C SER A 27 12.48 11.58 3.92
N ASP A 28 12.54 10.73 4.95
CA ASP A 28 13.54 10.77 6.01
C ASP A 28 14.92 10.21 5.61
N LYS A 29 15.00 9.46 4.51
CA LYS A 29 16.29 8.95 4.02
C LYS A 29 17.22 10.08 3.62
N LYS A 30 18.44 10.04 4.15
CA LYS A 30 19.53 10.91 3.74
C LYS A 30 20.11 10.39 2.44
N ILE A 31 20.41 11.30 1.52
CA ILE A 31 21.22 10.93 0.38
C ILE A 31 22.69 11.03 0.76
N THR A 32 23.43 9.95 0.50
CA THR A 32 24.89 9.95 0.62
C THR A 32 25.54 10.42 -0.68
N HIS A 33 26.87 10.49 -0.75
CA HIS A 33 27.65 11.08 -1.85
C HIS A 33 27.16 10.74 -3.28
N ASP A 34 27.54 11.56 -4.25
CA ASP A 34 27.25 11.33 -5.66
C ASP A 34 27.63 9.90 -6.09
N ASN A 35 26.64 9.14 -6.54
CA ASN A 35 26.78 7.76 -6.94
C ASN A 35 26.10 7.50 -8.29
N SER A 36 26.22 6.27 -8.77
CA SER A 36 25.64 5.87 -10.06
C SER A 36 24.11 5.94 -10.08
N ASP A 37 23.43 5.87 -8.93
CA ASP A 37 21.97 6.00 -8.84
C ASP A 37 21.52 7.43 -9.14
N LYS A 38 22.23 8.45 -8.63
CA LYS A 38 21.99 9.87 -8.99
C LYS A 38 22.03 10.08 -10.49
N THR A 39 23.08 9.58 -11.15
CA THR A 39 23.27 9.70 -12.60
C THR A 39 22.14 9.03 -13.37
N LYS A 40 21.73 7.82 -12.96
CA LYS A 40 20.64 7.08 -13.61
C LYS A 40 19.27 7.75 -13.41
N CYS A 41 18.97 8.23 -12.19
CA CYS A 41 17.73 8.96 -11.90
C CYS A 41 17.67 10.28 -12.69
N LYS A 42 18.77 11.04 -12.74
CA LYS A 42 18.86 12.27 -13.54
C LYS A 42 18.69 11.96 -15.03
N SER A 43 19.39 10.96 -15.55
CA SER A 43 19.29 10.56 -16.95
C SER A 43 17.88 10.09 -17.32
N PHE A 44 17.19 9.34 -16.46
CA PHE A 44 15.78 9.00 -16.67
C PHE A 44 14.89 10.25 -16.72
N LYS A 45 15.04 11.19 -15.77
CA LYS A 45 14.30 12.46 -15.79
C LYS A 45 14.52 13.21 -17.10
N ASP A 46 15.78 13.43 -17.46
CA ASP A 46 16.16 14.27 -18.61
C ASP A 46 15.74 13.64 -19.96
N GLU A 47 15.72 12.31 -20.06
CA GLU A 47 15.39 11.60 -21.30
C GLU A 47 13.89 11.32 -21.45
N GLU A 48 13.23 10.89 -20.36
CA GLU A 48 11.87 10.36 -20.39
C GLU A 48 10.83 11.33 -19.84
N LEU A 49 11.23 12.28 -18.98
CA LEU A 49 10.35 13.24 -18.31
C LEU A 49 10.62 14.68 -18.78
N LYS A 50 10.92 14.90 -20.06
CA LYS A 50 11.30 16.21 -20.62
C LYS A 50 10.27 17.33 -20.38
N ALA A 51 8.99 16.99 -20.41
CA ALA A 51 7.89 17.92 -20.18
C ALA A 51 7.57 18.13 -18.68
N TYR A 52 8.21 17.37 -17.80
CA TYR A 52 7.99 17.45 -16.36
C TYR A 52 8.84 18.57 -15.74
N ASN A 53 8.17 19.61 -15.27
CA ASN A 53 8.84 20.70 -14.55
C ASN A 53 9.11 20.30 -13.09
N ASP A 54 10.38 20.06 -12.76
CA ASP A 54 10.84 19.73 -11.41
C ASP A 54 11.97 20.66 -10.98
N PRO A 55 11.64 21.92 -10.61
CA PRO A 55 12.63 22.94 -10.24
C PRO A 55 13.37 22.58 -8.96
N SER A 56 12.75 21.77 -8.09
CA SER A 56 13.33 21.30 -6.82
C SER A 56 14.22 20.07 -6.94
N ASN A 57 14.31 19.43 -8.12
CA ASN A 57 14.90 18.10 -8.28
C ASN A 57 14.29 17.01 -7.36
N SER A 58 13.02 17.19 -6.97
CA SER A 58 12.29 16.31 -6.06
C SER A 58 12.14 14.89 -6.61
N PHE A 59 12.02 14.74 -7.93
CA PHE A 59 11.98 13.43 -8.56
C PHE A 59 13.34 12.72 -8.47
N ILE A 60 14.42 13.45 -8.76
CA ILE A 60 15.79 12.89 -8.71
C ILE A 60 16.10 12.44 -7.28
N ASP A 61 15.79 13.27 -6.29
CA ASP A 61 16.03 12.95 -4.89
C ASP A 61 15.18 11.77 -4.41
N THR A 62 13.90 11.73 -4.75
CA THR A 62 13.03 10.61 -4.35
C THR A 62 13.46 9.30 -5.02
N CYS A 63 13.73 9.33 -6.33
CA CYS A 63 14.28 8.19 -7.08
C CYS A 63 15.56 7.67 -6.43
N ARG A 64 16.47 8.58 -6.09
CA ARG A 64 17.77 8.25 -5.48
C ARG A 64 17.61 7.64 -4.09
N LYS A 65 16.76 8.22 -3.24
CA LYS A 65 16.47 7.68 -1.90
C LYS A 65 15.89 6.27 -1.98
N ILE A 66 14.95 6.03 -2.90
CA ILE A 66 14.37 4.69 -3.11
C ILE A 66 15.45 3.72 -3.59
N ALA A 67 16.23 4.08 -4.62
CA ALA A 67 17.25 3.21 -5.18
C ALA A 67 18.34 2.85 -4.16
N GLU A 68 18.89 3.85 -3.46
CA GLU A 68 19.94 3.67 -2.46
C GLU A 68 19.50 2.83 -1.27
N HIS A 69 18.29 3.09 -0.74
CA HIS A 69 17.84 2.59 0.55
C HIS A 69 16.71 1.56 0.45
N HIS A 70 16.45 0.96 -0.72
CA HIS A 70 15.29 0.08 -0.93
C HIS A 70 15.17 -1.04 0.12
N GLN A 71 16.29 -1.66 0.53
CA GLN A 71 16.28 -2.70 1.57
C GLN A 71 15.89 -2.14 2.94
N ASP A 72 16.50 -1.02 3.34
CA ASP A 72 16.19 -0.36 4.62
C ASP A 72 14.75 0.13 4.66
N ILE A 73 14.26 0.69 3.56
CA ILE A 73 12.85 1.12 3.41
C ILE A 73 11.90 -0.07 3.63
N ILE A 74 12.19 -1.23 3.03
CA ILE A 74 11.36 -2.43 3.19
C ILE A 74 11.38 -2.93 4.64
N ASN A 75 12.56 -2.95 5.25
CA ASN A 75 12.78 -3.43 6.61
C ASN A 75 12.10 -2.52 7.65
N GLU A 76 12.28 -1.20 7.53
CA GLU A 76 11.68 -0.21 8.43
C GLU A 76 10.16 -0.19 8.33
N ALA A 77 9.60 -0.30 7.12
CA ALA A 77 8.16 -0.41 6.90
C ALA A 77 7.58 -1.78 7.35
N LYS A 78 8.45 -2.72 7.77
CA LYS A 78 8.12 -4.12 8.08
C LYS A 78 7.23 -4.73 6.98
N SER A 79 7.66 -4.55 5.74
CA SER A 79 6.88 -4.88 4.55
C SER A 79 7.66 -5.77 3.58
N SER A 80 7.19 -5.86 2.34
CA SER A 80 7.81 -6.69 1.30
C SER A 80 8.31 -5.86 0.12
N GLN A 81 9.20 -6.44 -0.67
CA GLN A 81 9.60 -5.89 -1.97
C GLN A 81 8.39 -5.58 -2.86
N ILE A 82 7.40 -6.49 -2.88
CA ILE A 82 6.16 -6.32 -3.66
C ILE A 82 5.41 -5.05 -3.24
N SER A 83 5.33 -4.81 -1.94
CA SER A 83 4.68 -3.64 -1.35
C SER A 83 5.40 -2.34 -1.77
N LEU A 84 6.73 -2.31 -1.68
CA LEU A 84 7.53 -1.17 -2.16
C LEU A 84 7.34 -0.93 -3.66
N CYS A 85 7.38 -1.98 -4.49
CA CYS A 85 7.19 -1.81 -5.94
C CYS A 85 5.82 -1.23 -6.31
N LYS A 86 4.76 -1.60 -5.59
CA LYS A 86 3.43 -1.01 -5.80
C LYS A 86 3.39 0.47 -5.43
N TYR A 87 4.03 0.83 -4.32
CA TYR A 87 4.21 2.23 -3.95
C TYR A 87 4.99 2.99 -5.03
N VAL A 88 6.08 2.44 -5.56
CA VAL A 88 6.87 3.08 -6.64
C VAL A 88 6.03 3.25 -7.91
N ASN A 89 5.22 2.25 -8.29
CA ASN A 89 4.31 2.39 -9.44
C ASN A 89 3.31 3.53 -9.24
N TYR A 90 2.73 3.63 -8.04
CA TYR A 90 1.80 4.69 -7.66
C TYR A 90 2.49 6.07 -7.67
N TRP A 91 3.65 6.18 -7.04
CA TRP A 91 4.44 7.42 -6.99
C TRP A 91 4.87 7.89 -8.39
N ILE A 92 5.24 6.98 -9.27
CA ILE A 92 5.53 7.32 -10.67
C ILE A 92 4.26 7.84 -11.35
N TYR A 93 3.11 7.18 -11.19
CA TYR A 93 1.86 7.70 -11.76
C TYR A 93 1.55 9.12 -11.24
N ASP A 94 1.66 9.31 -9.93
CA ASP A 94 1.47 10.59 -9.24
C ASP A 94 2.42 11.68 -9.75
N THR A 95 3.65 11.33 -10.11
CA THR A 95 4.60 12.27 -10.74
C THR A 95 4.16 12.60 -12.17
N LEU A 96 3.81 11.59 -12.95
CA LEU A 96 3.51 11.72 -14.38
C LEU A 96 2.21 12.47 -14.67
N GLN A 97 1.26 12.50 -13.72
CA GLN A 97 0.01 13.26 -13.88
C GLN A 97 0.22 14.76 -14.11
N LEU A 98 1.42 15.27 -13.81
CA LEU A 98 1.83 16.65 -14.02
C LEU A 98 2.32 16.93 -15.46
N MET A 99 2.46 15.89 -16.28
CA MET A 99 2.79 16.00 -17.71
C MET A 99 1.50 16.07 -18.55
N PRO A 100 1.54 16.73 -19.73
CA PRO A 100 0.36 16.86 -20.59
C PRO A 100 -0.17 15.50 -21.10
N GLU A 101 0.73 14.57 -21.44
CA GLU A 101 0.39 13.21 -21.85
C GLU A 101 1.48 12.22 -21.41
N PHE A 102 1.09 11.00 -21.05
CA PHE A 102 2.03 9.94 -20.68
C PHE A 102 1.45 8.53 -20.84
N PHE A 103 2.35 7.57 -21.06
CA PHE A 103 2.02 6.13 -21.05
C PHE A 103 2.70 5.48 -19.84
N HIS A 104 1.94 5.31 -18.76
CA HIS A 104 2.47 4.85 -17.46
C HIS A 104 3.26 3.55 -17.58
N ASN A 105 2.71 2.52 -18.23
CA ASN A 105 3.37 1.24 -18.44
C ASN A 105 4.75 1.35 -19.14
N LYS A 106 4.83 2.17 -20.19
CA LYS A 106 6.04 2.37 -20.98
C LYS A 106 7.12 3.05 -20.14
N LEU A 107 6.75 4.10 -19.43
CA LEU A 107 7.67 4.85 -18.58
C LEU A 107 8.12 4.03 -17.37
N LEU A 108 7.21 3.25 -16.78
CA LEU A 108 7.52 2.36 -15.67
C LEU A 108 8.52 1.27 -16.06
N ASN A 109 8.34 0.65 -17.23
CA ASN A 109 9.28 -0.35 -17.76
C ASN A 109 10.68 0.26 -17.96
N LYS A 110 10.74 1.43 -18.60
CA LYS A 110 12.01 2.16 -18.79
C LYS A 110 12.66 2.56 -17.47
N PHE A 111 11.86 2.97 -16.48
CA PHE A 111 12.35 3.32 -15.16
C PHE A 111 13.04 2.12 -14.51
N TYR A 112 12.38 0.96 -14.47
CA TYR A 112 12.97 -0.25 -13.88
C TYR A 112 14.09 -0.88 -14.73
N GLU A 113 14.19 -0.56 -16.02
CA GLU A 113 15.35 -0.88 -16.85
C GLU A 113 16.57 -0.02 -16.50
N LYS A 114 16.35 1.28 -16.30
CA LYS A 114 17.40 2.26 -16.05
C LYS A 114 17.95 2.17 -14.63
N ILE A 115 17.08 1.97 -13.63
CA ILE A 115 17.46 1.96 -12.22
C ILE A 115 17.74 0.52 -11.77
N ASP A 116 19.00 0.08 -11.89
CA ASP A 116 19.41 -1.31 -11.64
C ASP A 116 18.93 -1.87 -10.30
N LYS A 117 19.04 -1.09 -9.23
CA LYS A 117 18.65 -1.50 -7.88
C LYS A 117 17.15 -1.75 -7.74
N LEU A 118 16.33 -1.25 -8.65
CA LEU A 118 14.88 -1.44 -8.68
C LEU A 118 14.42 -2.43 -9.76
N LYS A 119 15.35 -3.14 -10.43
CA LYS A 119 15.01 -4.18 -11.42
C LYS A 119 14.10 -5.28 -10.86
N PHE A 120 14.18 -5.56 -9.56
CA PHE A 120 13.31 -6.53 -8.88
C PHE A 120 11.82 -6.13 -8.92
N CYS A 121 11.50 -4.87 -9.23
CA CYS A 121 10.13 -4.39 -9.40
C CYS A 121 9.52 -4.66 -10.77
N LYS A 122 10.32 -5.04 -11.79
CA LYS A 122 9.80 -5.32 -13.14
C LYS A 122 8.62 -6.31 -13.17
N PRO A 123 8.65 -7.46 -12.45
CA PRO A 123 7.53 -8.40 -12.44
C PRO A 123 6.25 -7.81 -11.83
N TYR A 124 6.38 -6.73 -11.05
CA TYR A 124 5.28 -6.05 -10.36
C TYR A 124 4.93 -4.70 -11.00
N GLY A 125 5.51 -4.37 -12.16
CA GLY A 125 5.30 -3.14 -12.93
C GLY A 125 3.91 -3.07 -13.58
N ASN A 126 2.86 -3.18 -12.77
CA ASN A 126 1.50 -3.07 -13.24
C ASN A 126 1.19 -1.62 -13.60
N SER A 127 0.76 -1.40 -14.84
CA SER A 127 0.20 -0.12 -15.27
C SER A 127 -0.98 0.25 -14.37
N ILE A 128 -1.01 1.49 -13.96
CA ILE A 128 -2.14 2.12 -13.29
C ILE A 128 -2.83 2.98 -14.36
N ASP A 129 -4.16 2.93 -14.41
CA ASP A 129 -4.96 3.86 -15.21
C ASP A 129 -5.48 5.01 -14.32
N LYS A 130 -6.06 6.04 -14.94
CA LYS A 130 -6.51 7.24 -14.22
C LYS A 130 -7.49 6.90 -13.09
N ARG A 131 -8.46 6.04 -13.37
CA ARG A 131 -9.46 5.62 -12.40
C ARG A 131 -8.82 4.88 -11.22
N THR A 132 -7.93 3.93 -11.50
CA THR A 132 -7.23 3.15 -10.47
C THR A 132 -6.35 4.05 -9.62
N TYR A 133 -5.67 5.03 -10.23
CA TYR A 133 -4.89 6.02 -9.50
C TYR A 133 -5.76 6.87 -8.57
N GLU A 134 -6.91 7.36 -9.05
CA GLU A 134 -7.84 8.14 -8.23
C GLU A 134 -8.33 7.33 -7.02
N GLU A 135 -8.73 6.07 -7.24
CA GLU A 135 -9.14 5.14 -6.17
C GLU A 135 -7.98 4.87 -5.17
N LEU A 136 -6.74 4.69 -5.65
CA LEU A 136 -5.55 4.54 -4.79
C LEU A 136 -5.26 5.81 -3.98
N LYS A 137 -5.39 6.99 -4.60
CA LYS A 137 -5.14 8.29 -3.96
C LYS A 137 -6.13 8.55 -2.84
N GLU A 138 -7.39 8.18 -3.03
CA GLU A 138 -8.42 8.27 -1.99
C GLU A 138 -8.10 7.38 -0.78
N LEU A 139 -7.72 6.12 -1.01
CA LEU A 139 -7.30 5.20 0.05
C LEU A 139 -6.03 5.70 0.75
N TYR A 140 -5.06 6.22 -0.02
CA TYR A 140 -3.84 6.84 0.48
C TYR A 140 -4.14 8.03 1.41
N ASN A 141 -5.00 8.95 0.97
CA ASN A 141 -5.38 10.15 1.73
C ASN A 141 -6.13 9.82 3.03
N MET A 142 -6.88 8.71 3.06
CA MET A 142 -7.56 8.27 4.27
C MET A 142 -6.61 7.61 5.27
N TYR A 143 -5.53 6.99 4.81
CA TYR A 143 -4.62 6.28 5.69
C TYR A 143 -3.72 7.23 6.52
N GLU A 144 -3.40 8.42 6.02
CA GLU A 144 -2.67 9.45 6.78
C GLU A 144 -3.33 9.83 8.13
N PRO A 145 -4.58 10.35 8.16
CA PRO A 145 -5.26 10.63 9.42
C PRO A 145 -5.42 9.36 10.26
N TYR A 146 -5.62 8.20 9.64
CA TYR A 146 -5.72 6.94 10.38
C TYR A 146 -4.43 6.59 11.15
N ILE A 147 -3.24 6.67 10.55
CA ILE A 147 -1.98 6.42 11.27
C ILE A 147 -1.83 7.38 12.44
N LYS A 148 -2.08 8.68 12.20
CA LYS A 148 -1.95 9.70 13.24
C LYS A 148 -2.91 9.43 14.39
N PHE A 149 -4.17 9.12 14.08
CA PHE A 149 -5.15 8.67 15.06
C PHE A 149 -4.64 7.45 15.85
N LYS A 150 -4.12 6.40 15.22
CA LYS A 150 -3.59 5.22 15.93
C LYS A 150 -2.48 5.60 16.92
N LYS A 151 -1.59 6.50 16.51
CA LYS A 151 -0.50 7.01 17.36
C LYS A 151 -1.06 7.78 18.55
N THR A 152 -1.91 8.77 18.32
CA THR A 152 -2.46 9.65 19.37
C THR A 152 -3.39 8.92 20.34
N SER A 153 -4.17 7.95 19.87
CA SER A 153 -5.11 7.19 20.69
C SER A 153 -4.47 6.05 21.51
N SER A 154 -3.17 5.82 21.35
CA SER A 154 -2.39 4.85 22.15
C SER A 154 -2.10 5.39 23.56
N LYS A 155 -1.71 4.50 24.49
CA LYS A 155 -1.43 4.86 25.91
C LYS A 155 -0.50 6.05 26.08
N ASN A 156 0.56 6.09 25.29
CA ASN A 156 1.57 7.15 25.31
C ASN A 156 1.39 8.17 24.16
N GLY A 157 0.24 8.14 23.47
CA GLY A 157 -0.03 9.03 22.35
C GLY A 157 -0.24 10.47 22.80
N ASP A 158 0.25 11.40 22.00
CA ASP A 158 0.07 12.84 22.12
C ASP A 158 -0.62 13.41 20.87
N GLY A 159 -1.14 14.63 20.97
CA GLY A 159 -1.82 15.32 19.86
C GLY A 159 -3.34 15.36 19.95
N SER A 160 -3.95 15.94 18.92
CA SER A 160 -5.41 16.10 18.80
C SER A 160 -6.07 14.81 18.32
N CYS A 161 -7.31 14.59 18.76
CA CYS A 161 -8.16 13.49 18.32
C CYS A 161 -8.93 13.81 17.03
N GLU A 162 -8.72 14.99 16.42
CA GLU A 162 -9.35 15.40 15.14
C GLU A 162 -9.07 14.41 14.00
N ASP A 163 -7.91 13.75 14.01
CA ASP A 163 -7.58 12.72 13.03
C ASP A 163 -8.54 11.52 13.04
N ALA A 164 -9.21 11.25 14.18
CA ALA A 164 -10.26 10.24 14.27
C ALA A 164 -11.53 10.67 13.50
N GLU A 165 -11.90 11.95 13.62
CA GLU A 165 -13.06 12.53 12.92
C GLU A 165 -12.77 12.64 11.41
N ASN A 166 -11.58 13.13 11.04
CA ASN A 166 -11.14 13.18 9.63
C ASN A 166 -11.15 11.80 8.96
N PHE A 167 -10.65 10.78 9.66
CA PHE A 167 -10.72 9.40 9.16
C PHE A 167 -12.18 8.95 8.97
N PHE A 168 -13.04 9.18 9.96
CA PHE A 168 -14.44 8.80 9.91
C PHE A 168 -15.16 9.46 8.73
N GLU A 169 -15.01 10.77 8.53
CA GLU A 169 -15.66 11.50 7.45
C GLU A 169 -15.23 10.99 6.07
N LEU A 170 -13.94 10.77 5.86
CA LEU A 170 -13.42 10.18 4.62
C LEU A 170 -13.95 8.76 4.41
N TYR A 171 -13.99 7.94 5.46
CA TYR A 171 -14.52 6.59 5.37
C TYR A 171 -15.99 6.59 4.95
N GLU A 172 -16.84 7.37 5.61
CA GLU A 172 -18.27 7.43 5.32
C GLU A 172 -18.55 7.93 3.90
N GLN A 173 -17.81 8.96 3.47
CA GLN A 173 -17.88 9.46 2.10
C GLN A 173 -17.59 8.36 1.08
N TYR A 174 -16.51 7.60 1.28
CA TYR A 174 -16.10 6.54 0.35
C TYR A 174 -16.98 5.29 0.45
N ALA A 175 -17.43 4.94 1.65
CA ALA A 175 -18.34 3.82 1.91
C ALA A 175 -19.69 4.01 1.20
N GLY A 176 -20.17 5.27 1.07
CA GLY A 176 -21.35 5.61 0.28
C GLY A 176 -21.29 5.09 -1.16
N ARG A 177 -20.12 5.14 -1.81
CA ARG A 177 -19.92 4.62 -3.19
C ARG A 177 -19.89 3.10 -3.25
N CYS A 178 -19.60 2.43 -2.13
CA CYS A 178 -19.56 0.99 -2.05
C CYS A 178 -20.94 0.35 -1.81
N LYS A 179 -21.95 1.12 -1.38
CA LYS A 179 -23.30 0.58 -1.09
C LYS A 179 -23.95 -0.13 -2.28
N SER A 180 -23.84 0.42 -3.48
CA SER A 180 -24.45 -0.14 -4.69
C SER A 180 -23.53 -1.12 -5.46
N LYS A 181 -22.21 -1.06 -5.26
CA LYS A 181 -21.21 -1.86 -5.99
C LYS A 181 -20.03 -2.28 -5.10
N HIS A 182 -20.30 -2.98 -3.99
CA HIS A 182 -19.29 -3.38 -3.00
C HIS A 182 -18.26 -4.41 -3.52
N ASN A 183 -18.55 -5.13 -4.60
CA ASN A 183 -17.67 -6.14 -5.19
C ASN A 183 -16.62 -5.52 -6.13
N ASN A 184 -15.89 -4.51 -5.65
CA ASN A 184 -14.72 -3.98 -6.32
C ASN A 184 -13.55 -3.83 -5.35
N TYR A 185 -12.33 -3.75 -5.89
CA TYR A 185 -11.11 -3.81 -5.09
C TYR A 185 -10.91 -2.62 -4.16
N PHE A 186 -11.32 -1.42 -4.59
CA PHE A 186 -11.34 -0.25 -3.73
C PHE A 186 -12.20 -0.49 -2.49
N CYS A 187 -13.44 -0.97 -2.69
CA CYS A 187 -14.35 -1.27 -1.58
C CYS A 187 -13.84 -2.39 -0.67
N TRP A 188 -13.17 -3.41 -1.20
CA TRP A 188 -12.55 -4.46 -0.39
C TRP A 188 -11.41 -3.94 0.49
N GLU A 189 -10.53 -3.08 -0.02
CA GLU A 189 -9.49 -2.46 0.82
C GLU A 189 -10.09 -1.48 1.83
N LEU A 190 -11.12 -0.71 1.44
CA LEU A 190 -11.85 0.16 2.35
C LEU A 190 -12.50 -0.64 3.51
N THR A 191 -13.12 -1.79 3.22
CA THR A 191 -13.65 -2.70 4.25
C THR A 191 -12.55 -3.17 5.21
N LYS A 192 -11.37 -3.55 4.70
CA LYS A 192 -10.24 -3.94 5.56
C LYS A 192 -9.79 -2.81 6.48
N PHE A 193 -9.80 -1.57 5.98
CA PHE A 193 -9.47 -0.40 6.79
C PHE A 193 -10.50 -0.17 7.89
N GLY A 194 -11.78 -0.35 7.57
CA GLY A 194 -12.83 -0.28 8.59
C GLY A 194 -12.65 -1.34 9.69
N VAL A 195 -12.32 -2.58 9.32
CA VAL A 195 -12.05 -3.66 10.28
C VAL A 195 -10.83 -3.34 11.17
N ASP A 196 -9.73 -2.85 10.60
CA ASP A 196 -8.55 -2.47 11.40
C ASP A 196 -8.87 -1.31 12.36
N TYR A 197 -9.67 -0.33 11.92
CA TYR A 197 -10.12 0.78 12.75
C TYR A 197 -10.99 0.31 13.91
N GLU A 198 -12.01 -0.51 13.65
CA GLU A 198 -12.88 -1.04 14.71
C GLU A 198 -12.08 -1.90 15.71
N GLN A 199 -11.13 -2.71 15.22
CA GLN A 199 -10.22 -3.45 16.09
C GLN A 199 -9.36 -2.50 16.94
N HIS A 200 -8.86 -1.42 16.36
CA HIS A 200 -8.07 -0.41 17.06
C HIS A 200 -8.90 0.30 18.13
N MET A 201 -10.17 0.65 17.86
CA MET A 201 -11.07 1.25 18.86
C MET A 201 -11.15 0.43 20.14
N THR A 202 -11.18 -0.92 20.04
CA THR A 202 -11.23 -1.78 21.24
C THR A 202 -9.99 -1.73 22.11
N LYS A 203 -8.86 -1.27 21.57
CA LYS A 203 -7.55 -1.22 22.25
C LYS A 203 -7.14 0.20 22.60
N ALA A 204 -7.78 1.20 21.99
CA ALA A 204 -7.47 2.59 22.20
C ALA A 204 -7.81 3.02 23.62
N THR A 205 -6.91 3.80 24.23
CA THR A 205 -7.05 4.28 25.61
C THR A 205 -7.34 5.77 25.69
N LYS A 206 -7.30 6.48 24.55
CA LYS A 206 -7.56 7.92 24.40
C LYS A 206 -8.42 8.15 23.16
N CYS A 207 -8.99 9.35 23.02
CA CYS A 207 -9.85 9.76 21.88
C CYS A 207 -11.16 8.97 21.77
N THR A 208 -11.59 8.25 22.83
CA THR A 208 -12.76 7.37 22.79
C THR A 208 -14.07 8.12 22.52
N ASP A 209 -14.15 9.39 22.93
CA ASP A 209 -15.25 10.32 22.68
C ASP A 209 -15.35 10.78 21.22
N LYS A 210 -14.25 10.70 20.47
CA LYS A 210 -14.16 11.09 19.05
C LYS A 210 -14.31 9.91 18.09
N MET A 211 -14.19 8.68 18.58
CA MET A 211 -14.38 7.50 17.77
C MET A 211 -15.85 7.28 17.46
N LYS A 212 -16.15 6.94 16.20
CA LYS A 212 -17.52 6.68 15.73
C LYS A 212 -17.56 5.34 15.04
N ARG A 213 -18.63 4.58 15.27
CA ARG A 213 -18.84 3.30 14.60
C ARG A 213 -19.07 3.54 13.10
N LEU A 214 -18.38 2.75 12.27
CA LEU A 214 -18.41 2.91 10.81
C LEU A 214 -19.68 2.30 10.21
N THR A 215 -20.17 2.89 9.11
CA THR A 215 -21.21 2.28 8.29
C THR A 215 -20.64 1.05 7.59
N PRO A 216 -21.26 -0.13 7.74
CA PRO A 216 -20.76 -1.31 7.06
C PRO A 216 -20.87 -1.24 5.53
N ILE A 217 -19.88 -1.83 4.87
CA ILE A 217 -19.83 -1.94 3.41
C ILE A 217 -20.26 -3.35 2.99
N GLY A 218 -21.40 -3.44 2.30
CA GLY A 218 -22.00 -4.71 1.88
C GLY A 218 -22.91 -5.32 2.94
N ASN A 219 -23.58 -6.43 2.63
CA ASN A 219 -24.40 -7.14 3.62
C ASN A 219 -23.46 -7.82 4.65
N ASP A 220 -23.44 -7.24 5.85
CA ASP A 220 -22.60 -7.53 7.03
C ASP A 220 -22.26 -8.99 7.34
N ILE A 221 -23.05 -9.96 6.87
CA ILE A 221 -22.92 -11.35 7.29
C ILE A 221 -21.95 -12.12 6.39
N VAL A 222 -21.96 -11.89 5.07
CA VAL A 222 -21.23 -12.76 4.14
C VAL A 222 -19.72 -12.48 4.16
N SER A 223 -19.31 -11.21 4.23
CA SER A 223 -17.88 -10.84 4.19
C SER A 223 -17.16 -11.17 5.50
N PHE A 224 -17.80 -10.93 6.65
CA PHE A 224 -17.23 -11.28 7.95
C PHE A 224 -17.14 -12.80 8.15
N VAL A 225 -18.19 -13.53 7.76
CA VAL A 225 -18.21 -15.00 7.79
C VAL A 225 -17.19 -15.57 6.80
N SER A 226 -17.09 -15.03 5.58
CA SER A 226 -16.14 -15.53 4.58
C SER A 226 -14.68 -15.32 5.00
N VAL A 227 -14.33 -14.17 5.58
CA VAL A 227 -12.97 -13.90 6.05
C VAL A 227 -12.62 -14.83 7.23
N ARG A 228 -13.53 -15.01 8.19
CA ARG A 228 -13.32 -15.96 9.29
C ARG A 228 -13.15 -17.40 8.79
N LEU A 229 -13.98 -17.83 7.83
CA LEU A 229 -13.91 -19.18 7.27
C LEU A 229 -12.58 -19.45 6.54
N VAL A 230 -12.07 -18.48 5.77
CA VAL A 230 -10.78 -18.61 5.07
C VAL A 230 -9.63 -18.73 6.07
N VAL A 231 -9.63 -17.91 7.13
CA VAL A 231 -8.57 -17.93 8.15
C VAL A 231 -8.61 -19.23 8.96
N MET A 232 -9.80 -19.71 9.35
CA MET A 232 -9.95 -21.00 10.04
C MET A 232 -9.53 -22.17 9.14
N SER A 233 -9.88 -22.13 7.85
CA SER A 233 -9.49 -23.15 6.88
C SER A 233 -7.96 -23.19 6.70
N LEU A 234 -7.30 -22.04 6.57
CA LEU A 234 -5.84 -21.96 6.47
C LEU A 234 -5.14 -22.52 7.72
N MET A 235 -5.65 -22.18 8.92
CA MET A 235 -5.11 -22.77 10.15
C MET A 235 -5.31 -24.29 10.18
N ALA A 236 -6.50 -24.78 9.84
CA ALA A 236 -6.79 -26.22 9.79
C ALA A 236 -5.89 -26.94 8.78
N PHE A 237 -5.65 -26.37 7.60
CA PHE A 237 -4.71 -26.90 6.63
C PHE A 237 -3.29 -26.98 7.21
N VAL A 238 -2.79 -25.92 7.83
CA VAL A 238 -1.47 -25.94 8.49
C VAL A 238 -1.39 -27.03 9.57
N PHE A 239 -2.42 -27.16 10.40
CA PHE A 239 -2.50 -28.24 11.40
C PHE A 239 -2.47 -29.64 10.77
N LEU A 240 -3.23 -29.88 9.69
CA LEU A 240 -3.24 -31.15 8.97
C LEU A 240 -1.89 -31.47 8.33
N PHE A 241 -1.23 -30.47 7.74
CA PHE A 241 0.12 -30.62 7.19
C PHE A 241 1.13 -30.99 8.27
N LEU A 242 1.11 -30.30 9.42
CA LEU A 242 1.98 -30.62 10.56
C LEU A 242 1.71 -32.02 11.11
N PHE A 243 0.45 -32.41 11.27
CA PHE A 243 0.07 -33.74 11.75
C PHE A 243 0.56 -34.85 10.82
N ASN A 244 0.42 -34.68 9.50
CA ASN A 244 0.90 -35.66 8.52
C ASN A 244 2.43 -35.78 8.53
N VAL A 245 3.15 -34.65 8.68
CA VAL A 245 4.61 -34.64 8.83
C VAL A 245 5.01 -35.38 10.11
N SER A 246 4.39 -35.09 11.25
CA SER A 246 4.65 -35.78 12.51
C SER A 246 4.38 -37.29 12.43
N ASN A 247 3.29 -37.70 11.78
CA ASN A 247 2.93 -39.12 11.65
C ASN A 247 3.91 -39.87 10.73
N LYS A 248 4.36 -39.25 9.62
CA LYS A 248 5.43 -39.80 8.77
C LYS A 248 6.78 -39.89 9.50
N THR A 249 7.09 -38.92 10.36
CA THR A 249 8.31 -38.96 11.18
C THR A 249 8.24 -40.08 12.21
N VAL A 250 7.08 -40.32 12.84
CA VAL A 250 6.87 -41.43 13.78
C VAL A 250 6.96 -42.78 13.07
N LEU A 251 6.39 -42.93 11.87
CA LEU A 251 6.47 -44.17 11.09
C LEU A 251 7.86 -44.48 10.54
N ASN A 252 8.76 -43.50 10.43
CA ASN A 252 10.15 -43.68 10.00
C ASN A 252 11.12 -43.94 11.18
N ILE A 253 10.63 -43.87 12.42
CA ILE A 253 11.43 -44.11 13.65
C ILE A 253 11.17 -45.52 14.24
N PHE A 254 10.16 -46.24 13.74
CA PHE A 254 9.91 -47.67 14.01
C PHE A 254 10.26 -48.52 12.78
#